data_AF-A0A7M3SK19-F1
#
_entry.id   AF-A0A7M3SK19-F1
#
_cell.length_a   1.000
_cell.length_b   1.000
_cell.length_c   1.000
_cell.angle_alpha   90.00
_cell.angle_beta   90.00
_cell.angle_gamma   90.00
#
_symmetry.space_group_name_H-M   'P 1'
#
loop_
_entity.id
_entity.type
_entity.pdbx_description
1 polymer ?
#
loop_
_entity_poly.entity_id
_entity_poly.type
_entity_poly.pdbx_seq_one_letter_code
_entity_poly.pdbx_strand_id
1 'polypeptide(L)'
;TTPPPDGRRSGWWGLPAGPEAFLDQIITWRDLAFIHAHMVHDHDGYTSIPEWAQATLAEHANDPRPGGYTFEQLEAAETGDALWNAAQRQLMQDGIIQNYLRMLWGKKILEWAPTPQLAFDWMVALNDRWALDGRDPNSYAGIGWVCG
;
A
#
# COMPACT_ATOMS: atom_id res chain seq x y z
N THR A 1 -25.47 2.93 -24.85
CA THR A 1 -24.43 2.14 -25.53
C THR A 1 -23.27 1.99 -24.57
N THR A 2 -22.83 0.77 -24.30
CA THR A 2 -21.67 0.53 -23.44
C THR A 2 -20.44 1.17 -24.09
N PRO A 3 -19.65 1.99 -23.38
CA PRO A 3 -18.42 2.57 -23.93
C PRO A 3 -17.46 1.46 -24.39
N PRO A 4 -16.64 1.69 -25.43
CA PRO A 4 -15.63 0.72 -25.85
C PRO A 4 -14.56 0.55 -24.74
N PRO A 5 -13.98 -0.66 -24.58
CA PRO A 5 -12.91 -0.91 -23.62
C PRO A 5 -11.56 -0.47 -24.20
N ASP A 6 -11.23 0.82 -24.07
CA ASP A 6 -10.00 1.42 -24.61
C ASP A 6 -9.10 2.05 -23.51
N GLY A 7 -9.26 1.59 -22.27
CA GLY A 7 -8.36 1.92 -21.17
C GLY A 7 -8.41 3.39 -20.72
N ARG A 8 -9.47 4.14 -21.05
CA ARG A 8 -9.61 5.53 -20.58
C ARG A 8 -9.69 5.56 -19.06
N ARG A 9 -8.97 6.51 -18.47
CA ARG A 9 -8.96 6.76 -17.03
C ARG A 9 -9.99 7.80 -16.58
N SER A 10 -10.80 8.31 -17.52
CA SER A 10 -11.84 9.32 -17.28
C SER A 10 -12.94 9.23 -18.33
N GLY A 11 -14.08 9.86 -18.05
CA GLY A 11 -15.27 9.88 -18.89
C GLY A 11 -16.10 8.61 -18.81
N TRP A 12 -15.79 7.70 -17.88
CA TRP A 12 -16.55 6.46 -17.69
C TRP A 12 -17.94 6.72 -17.12
N TRP A 13 -18.02 7.67 -16.18
CA TRP A 13 -19.26 8.01 -15.48
C TRP A 13 -19.98 9.20 -16.12
N GLY A 14 -19.33 9.90 -17.06
CA GLY A 14 -19.88 11.11 -17.67
C GLY A 14 -20.02 12.28 -16.70
N LEU A 15 -19.19 12.30 -15.64
CA LEU A 15 -19.23 13.29 -14.57
C LEU A 15 -18.06 14.27 -14.66
N PRO A 16 -18.14 15.44 -13.99
CA PRO A 16 -16.98 16.30 -13.81
C PRO A 16 -15.83 15.59 -13.09
N ALA A 17 -14.60 16.01 -13.34
CA ALA A 17 -13.38 15.32 -12.90
C ALA A 17 -13.32 15.02 -11.39
N GLY A 18 -13.77 15.94 -10.53
CA GLY A 18 -13.74 15.75 -9.07
C GLY A 18 -14.63 14.59 -8.59
N PRO A 19 -15.96 14.65 -8.83
CA PRO A 19 -16.86 13.53 -8.55
C PRO A 19 -16.44 12.23 -9.23
N GLU A 20 -15.92 12.29 -10.47
CA GLU A 20 -15.49 11.10 -11.19
C GLU A 20 -14.30 10.41 -10.52
N ALA A 21 -13.27 11.18 -10.13
CA ALA A 21 -12.12 10.65 -9.41
C ALA A 21 -12.53 10.08 -8.04
N PHE A 22 -13.49 10.71 -7.35
CA PHE A 22 -14.02 10.19 -6.09
C PHE A 22 -14.74 8.84 -6.28
N LEU A 23 -15.59 8.72 -7.32
CA LEU A 23 -16.28 7.47 -7.63
C LEU A 23 -15.30 6.36 -8.01
N ASP A 24 -14.23 6.69 -8.75
CA ASP A 24 -13.20 5.71 -9.07
C ASP A 24 -12.55 5.14 -7.80
N GLN A 25 -12.24 5.98 -6.80
CA GLN A 25 -11.69 5.50 -5.53
C GLN A 25 -12.67 4.63 -4.74
N ILE A 26 -13.92 5.08 -4.55
CA ILE A 26 -14.88 4.40 -3.67
C ILE A 26 -15.59 3.19 -4.32
N ILE A 27 -15.62 3.12 -5.65
CA ILE A 27 -16.21 1.99 -6.40
C ILE A 27 -15.10 1.13 -6.96
N THR A 28 -14.33 1.63 -7.94
CA THR A 28 -13.35 0.81 -8.67
C THR A 28 -12.28 0.23 -7.75
N TRP A 29 -11.55 1.09 -7.02
CA TRP A 29 -10.42 0.65 -6.19
C TRP A 29 -10.89 -0.15 -4.97
N ARG A 30 -11.94 0.32 -4.31
CA ARG A 30 -12.51 -0.39 -3.18
C ARG A 30 -13.00 -1.78 -3.56
N ASP A 31 -13.83 -1.89 -4.60
CA ASP A 31 -14.41 -3.18 -4.96
C ASP A 31 -13.34 -4.12 -5.53
N LEU A 32 -12.32 -3.61 -6.22
CA LEU A 32 -11.16 -4.40 -6.64
C LEU A 32 -10.44 -5.04 -5.44
N ALA A 33 -10.21 -4.27 -4.37
CA ALA A 33 -9.59 -4.78 -3.16
C ALA A 33 -10.42 -5.89 -2.50
N PHE A 34 -11.74 -5.70 -2.41
CA PHE A 34 -12.65 -6.71 -1.86
C PHE A 34 -12.74 -7.97 -2.75
N ILE A 35 -12.77 -7.81 -4.07
CA ILE A 35 -12.73 -8.94 -5.01
C ILE A 35 -11.41 -9.71 -4.85
N HIS A 36 -10.28 -9.02 -4.75
CA HIS A 36 -8.99 -9.66 -4.53
C HIS A 36 -9.00 -10.47 -3.22
N ALA A 37 -9.45 -9.87 -2.11
CA ALA A 37 -9.54 -10.57 -0.83
C ALA A 37 -10.50 -11.77 -0.84
N HIS A 38 -11.54 -11.74 -1.68
CA HIS A 38 -12.45 -12.86 -1.85
C HIS A 38 -11.87 -13.99 -2.69
N MET A 39 -11.11 -13.65 -3.74
CA MET A 39 -10.64 -14.60 -4.75
C MET A 39 -9.26 -15.19 -4.42
N VAL A 40 -8.44 -14.48 -3.65
CA VAL A 40 -7.08 -14.87 -3.27
C VAL A 40 -7.06 -15.26 -1.80
N HIS A 41 -6.77 -16.54 -1.53
CA HIS A 41 -6.85 -17.09 -0.17
C HIS A 41 -5.89 -16.39 0.81
N ASP A 42 -4.67 -16.10 0.35
CA ASP A 42 -3.57 -15.48 1.09
C ASP A 42 -3.39 -14.00 0.73
N HIS A 43 -4.49 -13.30 0.41
CA HIS A 43 -4.50 -11.89 -0.02
C HIS A 43 -3.82 -10.89 0.93
N ASP A 44 -3.64 -11.28 2.19
CA ASP A 44 -3.01 -10.53 3.28
C ASP A 44 -1.52 -10.86 3.47
N GLY A 45 -0.95 -11.66 2.57
CA GLY A 45 0.46 -12.06 2.58
C GLY A 45 1.22 -11.64 1.33
N TYR A 46 2.56 -11.60 1.45
CA TYR A 46 3.47 -11.28 0.35
C TYR A 46 3.25 -12.14 -0.90
N THR A 47 2.89 -13.41 -0.73
CA THR A 47 2.69 -14.37 -1.83
C THR A 47 1.50 -14.03 -2.73
N SER A 48 0.61 -13.13 -2.30
CA SER A 48 -0.51 -12.65 -3.12
C SER A 48 -0.13 -11.65 -4.21
N ILE A 49 1.06 -11.03 -4.13
CA ILE A 49 1.49 -10.06 -5.15
C ILE A 49 1.82 -10.79 -6.47
N PRO A 50 1.75 -10.12 -7.63
CA PRO A 50 2.00 -10.76 -8.92
C PRO A 50 3.36 -11.45 -9.02
N GLU A 51 3.44 -12.59 -9.71
CA GLU A 51 4.68 -13.38 -9.84
C GLU A 51 5.86 -12.57 -10.41
N TRP A 52 5.59 -11.66 -11.36
CA TRP A 52 6.63 -10.80 -11.94
C TRP A 52 7.20 -9.81 -10.91
N ALA A 53 6.39 -9.34 -9.97
CA ALA A 53 6.83 -8.47 -8.88
C ALA A 53 7.65 -9.25 -7.86
N GLN A 54 7.22 -10.48 -7.54
CA GLN A 54 8.00 -11.38 -6.68
C GLN A 54 9.37 -11.69 -7.29
N ALA A 55 9.42 -11.95 -8.60
CA ALA A 55 10.66 -12.23 -9.32
C ALA A 55 11.63 -11.05 -9.29
N THR A 56 11.18 -9.82 -9.61
CA THR A 56 12.06 -8.65 -9.58
C THR A 56 12.55 -8.35 -8.16
N LEU A 57 11.69 -8.48 -7.14
CA LEU A 57 12.11 -8.29 -5.75
C LEU A 57 13.12 -9.35 -5.28
N ALA A 58 13.00 -10.59 -5.77
CA ALA A 58 13.95 -11.65 -5.50
C ALA A 58 15.30 -11.41 -6.18
N GLU A 59 15.32 -10.90 -7.41
CA GLU A 59 16.55 -10.50 -8.12
C GLU A 59 17.34 -9.45 -7.33
N HIS A 60 16.63 -8.52 -6.69
CA HIS A 60 17.20 -7.43 -5.87
C HIS A 60 17.32 -7.77 -4.37
N ALA A 61 17.18 -9.04 -3.97
CA ALA A 61 17.18 -9.41 -2.55
C ALA A 61 18.52 -9.11 -1.84
N ASN A 62 19.64 -9.17 -2.57
CA ASN A 62 20.98 -8.96 -2.02
C ASN A 62 21.48 -7.51 -2.14
N ASP A 63 20.65 -6.60 -2.67
CA ASP A 63 21.03 -5.20 -2.79
C ASP A 63 21.20 -4.57 -1.39
N PRO A 64 22.23 -3.73 -1.18
CA PRO A 64 22.42 -3.04 0.09
C PRO A 64 21.20 -2.19 0.45
N ARG A 65 20.63 -2.42 1.63
CA ARG A 65 19.48 -1.67 2.14
C ARG A 65 19.95 -0.40 2.86
N PRO A 66 19.57 0.80 2.41
CA PRO A 66 19.90 2.03 3.14
C PRO A 66 19.10 2.10 4.45
N GLY A 67 19.64 2.77 5.47
CA GLY A 67 18.98 2.98 6.76
C GLY A 67 19.14 1.84 7.75
N GLY A 68 18.77 0.61 7.37
CA GLY A 68 18.87 -0.57 8.24
C GLY A 68 18.03 -0.45 9.53
N TYR A 69 16.84 0.12 9.41
CA TYR A 69 15.94 0.32 10.55
C TYR A 69 15.34 -0.99 11.05
N THR A 70 15.18 -1.09 12.37
CA THR A 70 14.38 -2.13 13.02
C THR A 70 12.89 -1.80 12.94
N PHE A 71 12.03 -2.80 13.16
CA PHE A 71 10.59 -2.61 13.24
C PHE A 71 10.21 -1.55 14.28
N GLU A 72 10.85 -1.61 15.46
CA GLU A 72 10.59 -0.71 16.58
C GLU A 72 10.96 0.74 16.25
N GLN A 73 12.06 0.96 15.51
CA GLN A 73 12.45 2.29 15.04
C GLN A 73 11.46 2.85 14.01
N LEU A 74 10.97 2.01 13.10
CA LEU A 74 9.93 2.41 12.16
C LEU A 74 8.63 2.74 12.91
N GLU A 75 8.21 1.88 13.83
CA GLU A 75 7.00 2.12 14.64
C GLU A 75 7.09 3.44 15.40
N ALA A 76 8.23 3.74 16.02
CA ALA A 76 8.47 4.96 16.80
C ALA A 76 8.71 6.22 15.94
N ALA A 77 8.68 6.13 14.60
CA ALA A 77 9.01 7.22 13.69
C ALA A 77 10.44 7.79 13.91
N GLU A 78 11.41 6.89 14.06
CA GLU A 78 12.82 7.19 14.34
C GLU A 78 13.72 6.90 13.13
N THR A 79 13.34 7.45 11.97
CA THR A 79 14.15 7.36 10.74
C THR A 79 14.91 8.66 10.45
N GLY A 80 15.81 8.62 9.48
CA GLY A 80 16.48 9.82 8.94
C GLY A 80 15.59 10.64 8.01
N ASP A 81 14.41 10.15 7.63
CA ASP A 81 13.48 10.83 6.74
C ASP A 81 12.39 11.54 7.54
N ALA A 82 12.49 12.86 7.63
CA ALA A 82 11.55 13.68 8.38
C ALA A 82 10.12 13.63 7.84
N LEU A 83 9.94 13.44 6.53
CA LEU A 83 8.62 13.34 5.90
C LEU A 83 7.98 11.99 6.24
N TRP A 84 8.75 10.91 6.15
CA TRP A 84 8.28 9.58 6.55
C TRP A 84 7.91 9.56 8.04
N ASN A 85 8.75 10.14 8.90
CA ASN A 85 8.47 10.23 10.33
C ASN A 85 7.20 11.05 10.62
N ALA A 86 6.94 12.12 9.87
CA ALA A 86 5.70 12.88 10.01
C ALA A 86 4.46 12.06 9.64
N ALA A 87 4.54 11.27 8.56
CA ALA A 87 3.46 10.38 8.13
C ALA A 87 3.18 9.27 9.16
N GLN A 88 4.23 8.64 9.68
CA GLN A 88 4.11 7.63 10.74
C GLN A 88 3.53 8.21 12.03
N ARG A 89 3.95 9.41 12.44
CA ARG A 89 3.38 10.09 13.63
C ARG A 89 1.91 10.45 13.43
N GLN A 90 1.52 10.89 12.24
CA GLN A 90 0.12 11.13 11.91
C GLN A 90 -0.70 9.84 12.10
N LEU A 91 -0.21 8.73 11.55
CA LEU A 91 -0.85 7.44 11.69
C LEU A 91 -1.03 7.03 13.16
N MET A 92 0.00 7.19 13.99
CA MET A 92 -0.06 6.84 15.41
C MET A 92 -0.98 7.75 16.23
N GLN A 93 -1.03 9.04 15.92
CA GLN A 93 -1.75 10.04 16.71
C GLN A 93 -3.23 10.15 16.31
N ASP A 94 -3.48 10.19 14.99
CA ASP A 94 -4.81 10.45 14.44
C ASP A 94 -5.51 9.15 14.00
N GLY A 95 -4.76 8.05 13.90
CA GLY A 95 -5.27 6.78 13.36
C GLY A 95 -5.54 6.81 11.86
N ILE A 96 -5.08 7.86 11.16
CA ILE A 96 -5.20 8.02 9.72
C ILE A 96 -3.87 8.53 9.15
N ILE A 97 -3.60 8.15 7.91
CA ILE A 97 -2.47 8.67 7.14
C ILE A 97 -3.01 9.26 5.84
N GLN A 98 -2.49 10.41 5.44
CA GLN A 98 -2.89 11.02 4.17
C GLN A 98 -2.60 10.04 3.01
N ASN A 99 -3.56 9.83 2.11
CA ASN A 99 -3.52 8.75 1.12
C ASN A 99 -2.26 8.73 0.24
N TYR A 100 -1.79 9.90 -0.19
CA TYR A 100 -0.56 10.03 -0.97
C TYR A 100 0.68 9.69 -0.15
N LEU A 101 0.69 10.08 1.14
CA LEU A 101 1.75 9.70 2.07
C LEU A 101 1.73 8.21 2.39
N ARG A 102 0.59 7.51 2.34
CA ARG A 102 0.51 6.06 2.57
C ARG A 102 1.36 5.28 1.56
N MET A 103 1.37 5.70 0.29
CA MET A 103 2.21 5.10 -0.74
C MET A 103 3.71 5.35 -0.49
N LEU A 104 4.08 6.59 -0.18
CA LEU A 104 5.47 6.93 0.17
C LEU A 104 5.93 6.16 1.40
N TRP A 105 5.07 6.12 2.42
CA TRP A 105 5.29 5.42 3.67
C TRP A 105 5.61 3.94 3.44
N GLY A 106 4.78 3.26 2.64
CA GLY A 106 5.00 1.85 2.33
C GLY A 106 6.25 1.61 1.48
N LYS A 107 6.49 2.42 0.43
CA LYS A 107 7.66 2.26 -0.44
C LYS A 107 8.98 2.46 0.31
N LYS A 108 9.01 3.35 1.30
CA LYS A 108 10.16 3.51 2.19
C LYS A 108 10.37 2.31 3.12
N ILE A 109 9.31 1.70 3.64
CA ILE A 109 9.44 0.45 4.41
C ILE A 109 10.06 -0.65 3.54
N LEU A 110 9.62 -0.79 2.29
CA LEU A 110 10.21 -1.73 1.33
C LEU A 110 11.69 -1.45 1.01
N GLU A 111 12.07 -0.17 0.95
CA GLU A 111 13.46 0.24 0.74
C GLU A 111 14.37 -0.13 1.94
N TRP A 112 13.87 0.02 3.16
CA TRP A 112 14.68 -0.11 4.39
C TRP A 112 14.62 -1.48 5.05
N ALA A 113 13.57 -2.26 4.81
CA ALA A 113 13.43 -3.58 5.39
C ALA A 113 14.49 -4.55 4.83
N PRO A 114 14.96 -5.52 5.65
CA PRO A 114 15.91 -6.54 5.22
C PRO A 114 15.46 -7.36 4.01
N THR A 115 14.17 -7.69 3.93
CA THR A 115 13.59 -8.46 2.83
C THR A 115 12.21 -7.91 2.46
N PRO A 116 11.75 -8.11 1.22
CA PRO A 116 10.42 -7.66 0.80
C PRO A 116 9.28 -8.36 1.55
N GLN A 117 9.47 -9.62 1.98
CA GLN A 117 8.51 -10.33 2.84
C GLN A 117 8.38 -9.61 4.19
N LEU A 118 9.51 -9.29 4.81
CA LEU A 118 9.51 -8.60 6.09
C LEU A 118 8.97 -7.17 5.96
N ALA A 119 9.21 -6.50 4.83
CA ALA A 119 8.59 -5.21 4.53
C ALA A 119 7.06 -5.31 4.52
N PHE A 120 6.51 -6.34 3.87
CA PHE A 120 5.08 -6.59 3.80
C PHE A 120 4.52 -6.82 5.21
N ASP A 121 5.14 -7.72 5.97
CA ASP A 121 4.73 -8.04 7.34
C ASP A 121 4.76 -6.80 8.25
N TRP A 122 5.80 -5.96 8.12
CA TRP A 122 5.93 -4.71 8.86
C TRP A 122 4.84 -3.70 8.48
N MET A 123 4.56 -3.55 7.19
CA MET A 123 3.48 -2.67 6.72
C MET A 123 2.13 -3.12 7.26
N VAL A 124 1.82 -4.41 7.21
CA VAL A 124 0.59 -4.98 7.77
C VAL A 124 0.52 -4.73 9.27
N ALA A 125 1.58 -5.06 10.01
CA ALA A 125 1.59 -4.91 11.47
C ALA A 125 1.40 -3.45 11.91
N LEU A 126 2.08 -2.49 11.27
CA LEU A 126 1.93 -1.07 11.58
C LEU A 126 0.55 -0.54 11.20
N ASN A 127 0.07 -0.90 10.00
CA ASN A 127 -1.22 -0.46 9.51
C ASN A 127 -2.36 -0.98 10.39
N ASP A 128 -2.36 -2.28 10.68
CA ASP A 128 -3.45 -2.92 11.42
C ASP A 128 -3.48 -2.53 12.89
N ARG A 129 -2.33 -2.11 13.43
CA ARG A 129 -2.22 -1.62 14.81
C ARG A 129 -2.73 -0.19 14.98
N TRP A 130 -2.37 0.70 14.06
CA TRP A 130 -2.57 2.15 14.24
C TRP A 130 -3.69 2.72 13.37
N ALA A 131 -3.95 2.16 12.19
CA ALA A 131 -4.96 2.71 11.28
C ALA A 131 -6.38 2.34 11.73
N LEU A 132 -7.24 3.35 11.83
CA LEU A 132 -8.68 3.15 12.09
C LEU A 132 -9.38 2.45 10.92
N ASP A 133 -8.85 2.62 9.70
CA ASP A 133 -9.28 1.94 8.47
C ASP A 133 -8.41 0.70 8.14
N GLY A 134 -7.61 0.24 9.09
CA GLY A 134 -6.79 -0.98 8.98
C GLY A 134 -7.60 -2.26 9.07
N ARG A 135 -6.94 -3.42 8.90
CA ARG A 135 -7.59 -4.76 8.91
C ARG A 135 -8.75 -4.86 7.94
N ASP A 136 -8.57 -4.26 6.77
CA ASP A 136 -9.57 -4.14 5.71
C ASP A 136 -8.96 -4.58 4.37
N PRO A 137 -9.73 -5.19 3.45
CA PRO A 137 -9.23 -5.55 2.12
C PRO A 137 -8.49 -4.42 1.39
N ASN A 138 -8.91 -3.16 1.57
CA ASN A 138 -8.21 -2.00 0.99
C ASN A 138 -6.79 -1.84 1.54
N SER A 139 -6.59 -2.17 2.82
CA SER A 139 -5.27 -2.13 3.45
C SER A 139 -4.34 -3.14 2.80
N TYR A 140 -4.76 -4.40 2.72
CA TYR A 140 -3.94 -5.48 2.15
C TYR A 140 -3.69 -5.29 0.65
N ALA A 141 -4.72 -4.88 -0.11
CA ALA A 141 -4.53 -4.55 -1.53
C ALA A 141 -3.62 -3.33 -1.73
N GLY A 142 -3.71 -2.31 -0.86
CA GLY A 142 -2.83 -1.15 -0.90
C GLY A 142 -1.38 -1.47 -0.58
N ILE A 143 -1.13 -2.32 0.42
CA ILE A 143 0.21 -2.84 0.74
C ILE A 143 0.73 -3.73 -0.40
N GLY A 144 -0.14 -4.58 -0.96
CA GLY A 144 0.15 -5.36 -2.17
C GLY A 144 0.55 -4.48 -3.35
N TRP A 145 -0.12 -3.35 -3.57
CA TRP A 145 0.24 -2.37 -4.61
C TRP A 145 1.59 -1.67 -4.34
N VAL A 146 2.01 -1.53 -3.08
CA VAL A 146 3.31 -0.96 -2.75
C VAL A 146 4.45 -1.90 -3.15
N CYS A 147 4.29 -3.20 -2.89
CA CYS A 147 5.26 -4.26 -3.17
C CYS A 147 5.16 -4.85 -4.59
N GLY A 148 4.00 -4.77 -5.22
CA GLY A 148 3.71 -5.21 -6.58
C GLY A 148 4.12 -4.18 -7.63
#